data_AF-A0A1G6U4B7-F1
#
_entry.id   AF-A0A1G6U4B7-F1
#
_cell.length_a   1.000
_cell.length_b   1.000
_cell.length_c   1.000
_cell.angle_alpha   90.00
_cell.angle_beta   90.00
_cell.angle_gamma   90.00
#
_symmetry.space_group_name_H-M   'P 1'
#
loop_
_entity.id
_entity.type
_entity.pdbx_description
1 polymer ?
#
loop_
_entity_poly.entity_id
_entity_poly.type
_entity_poly.pdbx_seq_one_letter_code
_entity_poly.pdbx_strand_id
1 'polypeptide(L)'
;MNAVVQSIGGLFSSGGFPATSEPDNALHQYGKPAPDFVLCRDEAGNATAVYGDEVWDFNPYRLSAKKVRRIKFDTVFGEGGLEQQVLIDEAKYLLYCLIYFAGGGRVGTLSVTTLGQHWLVLRIAMQFCLEQRQKPMVGTLSLQKLFTVPVYLAAFIREKKFAHRVLSGILQALARVGEERLGYPVVNPNNFDLKREDGNQHPVIPTRIYLNFINITGNLLDQLFEGVGRFEGFIACFANEYYGTAHSYQKSRSLGGKANWRPDMAQALKDHSLTSVFSGDFACPHKRNLQAVLLKMQYVAKTVIHLYTGMRDQEVMRIPYNCLSAQIVRKAVVDDQGVKRDRPQTVSVLSTTTKFTGYKKEGAWFAPGEVVKAVEVAQAICRGLAKLYQIELDERCPLFLNPAIVGYTRNSAEVGVPAFKGRALETSALRAILIHPEDLQELAHSDPSRDFYNEPEFAVGQPWPLTSHQFRRSLAFYGSSSGFVLLALMEN
;
A
#
# COMPACT_ATOMS: atom_id res chain seq x y z
N MET A 1 4.76 18.47 -43.39
CA MET A 1 3.64 17.88 -42.63
C MET A 1 4.21 17.38 -41.32
N ASN A 2 4.18 18.21 -40.27
CA ASN A 2 4.68 17.82 -38.96
C ASN A 2 3.72 16.77 -38.40
N ALA A 3 4.22 15.55 -38.19
CA ALA A 3 3.49 14.56 -37.41
C ALA A 3 3.22 15.18 -36.04
N VAL A 4 1.94 15.43 -35.73
CA VAL A 4 1.48 15.83 -34.42
C VAL A 4 1.83 14.68 -33.48
N VAL A 5 2.97 14.76 -32.81
CA VAL A 5 3.39 13.76 -31.83
C VAL A 5 2.31 13.77 -30.73
N GLN A 6 1.70 12.62 -30.46
CA GLN A 6 0.69 12.49 -29.41
C GLN A 6 1.41 12.30 -28.06
N SER A 7 1.01 13.02 -27.01
CA SER A 7 1.53 12.78 -25.67
C SER A 7 0.69 11.70 -25.00
N ILE A 8 1.26 10.51 -24.85
CA ILE A 8 0.75 9.50 -23.93
C ILE A 8 1.11 10.03 -22.53
N GLY A 9 0.10 10.38 -21.74
CA GLY A 9 0.32 11.05 -20.46
C GLY A 9 1.32 10.35 -19.54
N GLY A 10 2.01 11.13 -18.72
CA GLY A 10 3.03 10.67 -17.80
C GLY A 10 2.53 9.72 -16.71
N LEU A 11 1.24 9.40 -16.57
CA LEU A 11 0.83 8.27 -15.71
C LEU A 11 1.12 6.90 -16.39
N PHE A 12 1.36 6.89 -17.70
CA PHE A 12 1.25 5.70 -18.54
C PHE A 12 2.64 5.32 -19.07
N SER A 13 3.17 4.19 -18.62
CA SER A 13 4.30 3.56 -19.32
C SER A 13 3.73 2.99 -20.63
N SER A 14 4.14 3.54 -21.77
CA SER A 14 3.70 3.23 -23.13
C SER A 14 4.09 1.83 -23.63
N GLY A 15 3.81 0.76 -22.88
CA GLY A 15 4.30 -0.57 -23.24
C GLY A 15 3.61 -1.78 -22.64
N GLY A 16 2.31 -1.72 -22.31
CA GLY A 16 1.65 -2.97 -21.91
C GLY A 16 0.21 -2.95 -21.44
N PHE A 17 -0.58 -1.91 -21.72
CA PHE A 17 -2.04 -2.01 -21.59
C PHE A 17 -2.61 -2.67 -22.87
N PRO A 18 -3.70 -3.46 -22.78
CA PRO A 18 -4.57 -3.65 -23.93
C PRO A 18 -5.01 -2.27 -24.42
N ALA A 19 -5.03 -2.05 -25.73
CA ALA A 19 -5.42 -0.76 -26.31
C ALA A 19 -6.79 -0.24 -25.80
N THR A 20 -7.68 -1.15 -25.40
CA THR A 20 -9.00 -0.85 -24.83
C THR A 20 -8.96 -0.22 -23.44
N SER A 21 -7.88 -0.42 -22.70
CA SER A 21 -7.69 0.10 -21.33
C SER A 21 -6.77 1.32 -21.30
N GLU A 22 -6.31 1.82 -22.45
CA GLU A 22 -5.53 3.04 -22.52
C GLU A 22 -6.43 4.27 -22.31
N PRO A 23 -5.94 5.33 -21.65
CA PRO A 23 -6.65 6.60 -21.57
C PRO A 23 -6.64 7.30 -22.93
N ASP A 24 -7.38 8.41 -23.06
CA ASP A 24 -7.34 9.20 -24.29
C ASP A 24 -5.98 9.88 -24.47
N ASN A 25 -5.51 9.94 -25.72
CA ASN A 25 -4.26 10.63 -26.04
C ASN A 25 -4.47 12.14 -26.02
N ALA A 26 -3.62 12.85 -25.27
CA ALA A 26 -3.64 14.30 -25.29
C ALA A 26 -2.97 14.81 -26.57
N LEU A 27 -3.72 15.57 -27.37
CA LEU A 27 -3.15 16.34 -28.48
C LEU A 27 -2.23 17.43 -27.91
N HIS A 28 -1.14 17.74 -28.62
CA HIS A 28 -0.25 18.85 -28.22
C HIS A 28 -0.90 20.24 -28.31
N GLN A 29 -2.14 20.35 -28.82
CA GLN A 29 -2.90 21.59 -28.85
C GLN A 29 -2.95 22.23 -27.45
N TYR A 30 -2.83 23.55 -27.41
CA TYR A 30 -2.90 24.33 -26.18
C TYR A 30 -4.38 24.50 -25.78
N GLY A 31 -4.72 24.19 -24.54
CA GLY A 31 -6.08 24.35 -24.03
C GLY A 31 -6.60 23.19 -23.19
N LYS A 32 -7.80 23.38 -22.63
CA LYS A 32 -8.52 22.38 -21.84
C LYS A 32 -8.99 21.24 -22.75
N PRO A 33 -8.94 19.96 -22.31
CA PRO A 33 -9.52 18.86 -23.05
C PRO A 33 -11.06 18.95 -23.03
N ALA A 34 -11.71 18.20 -23.93
CA ALA A 34 -13.17 18.11 -23.96
C ALA A 34 -13.72 17.47 -22.66
N PRO A 35 -14.95 17.78 -22.24
CA PRO A 35 -15.54 17.23 -21.02
C PRO A 35 -15.64 15.71 -20.99
N ASP A 36 -15.76 15.06 -22.15
CA ASP A 36 -15.83 13.60 -22.31
C ASP A 36 -14.46 12.91 -22.39
N PHE A 37 -13.36 13.67 -22.29
CA PHE A 37 -12.00 13.13 -22.35
C PHE A 37 -11.72 12.15 -21.22
N VAL A 38 -11.37 10.92 -21.56
CA VAL A 38 -11.19 9.83 -20.60
C VAL A 38 -9.76 9.79 -20.07
N LEU A 39 -9.63 10.01 -18.76
CA LEU A 39 -8.36 10.02 -18.03
C LEU A 39 -7.97 8.62 -17.53
N CYS A 40 -8.94 7.73 -17.29
CA CYS A 40 -8.71 6.39 -16.78
C CYS A 40 -9.79 5.41 -17.22
N ARG A 41 -9.38 4.22 -17.66
CA ARG A 41 -10.23 3.07 -18.00
C ARG A 41 -9.87 1.85 -17.14
N ASP A 42 -10.84 0.99 -16.90
CA ASP A 42 -10.62 -0.31 -16.26
C ASP A 42 -10.16 -1.40 -17.25
N GLU A 43 -9.96 -2.62 -16.76
CA GLU A 43 -9.60 -3.79 -17.59
C GLU A 43 -10.64 -4.13 -18.66
N ALA A 44 -11.90 -3.78 -18.44
CA ALA A 44 -12.99 -4.01 -19.38
C ALA A 44 -13.16 -2.82 -20.36
N GLY A 45 -12.35 -1.77 -20.23
CA GLY A 45 -12.40 -0.57 -21.05
C GLY A 45 -13.44 0.46 -20.60
N ASN A 46 -14.09 0.27 -19.45
CA ASN A 46 -15.04 1.24 -18.92
C ASN A 46 -14.30 2.45 -18.37
N ALA A 47 -14.78 3.66 -18.68
CA ALA A 47 -14.22 4.89 -18.13
C ALA A 47 -14.51 5.00 -16.63
N THR A 48 -13.46 5.19 -15.82
CA THR A 48 -13.56 5.38 -14.36
C THR A 48 -13.12 6.78 -13.92
N ALA A 49 -12.46 7.54 -14.80
CA ALA A 49 -12.21 8.96 -14.62
C ALA A 49 -12.37 9.67 -15.97
N VAL A 50 -13.35 10.57 -16.05
CA VAL A 50 -13.62 11.41 -17.22
C VAL A 50 -13.44 12.86 -16.81
N TYR A 51 -12.77 13.68 -17.63
CA TYR A 51 -12.36 15.04 -17.27
C TYR A 51 -13.53 15.91 -16.76
N GLY A 52 -14.69 15.82 -17.40
CA GLY A 52 -15.90 16.56 -17.04
C GLY A 52 -16.53 16.13 -15.71
N ASP A 53 -16.29 14.90 -15.25
CA ASP A 53 -16.99 14.33 -14.10
C ASP A 53 -16.60 14.97 -12.77
N GLU A 54 -17.51 14.88 -11.79
CA GLU A 54 -17.29 15.34 -10.41
C GLU A 54 -16.39 14.42 -9.60
N VAL A 55 -16.19 13.18 -10.07
CA VAL A 55 -15.38 12.16 -9.38
C VAL A 55 -14.43 11.49 -10.36
N TRP A 56 -13.13 11.50 -10.06
CA TRP A 56 -12.13 10.74 -10.81
C TRP A 56 -11.63 9.55 -10.00
N ASP A 57 -11.83 8.34 -10.51
CA ASP A 57 -11.33 7.10 -9.93
C ASP A 57 -10.15 6.53 -10.74
N PHE A 58 -8.93 6.78 -10.26
CA PHE A 58 -7.68 6.24 -10.84
C PHE A 58 -7.26 4.89 -10.22
N ASN A 59 -8.14 4.21 -9.48
CA ASN A 59 -7.83 2.90 -8.90
C ASN A 59 -7.47 1.81 -9.92
N PRO A 60 -7.94 1.80 -11.18
CA PRO A 60 -7.45 0.85 -12.19
C PRO A 60 -5.96 1.02 -12.47
N TYR A 61 -5.48 2.27 -12.50
CA TYR A 61 -4.08 2.60 -12.73
C TYR A 61 -3.26 2.68 -11.44
N ARG A 62 -3.74 2.13 -10.32
CA ARG A 62 -2.93 2.13 -9.10
C ARG A 62 -1.80 1.12 -9.23
N LEU A 63 -0.60 1.54 -8.86
CA LEU A 63 0.47 0.59 -8.59
C LEU A 63 0.21 -0.08 -7.24
N SER A 64 -0.01 0.68 -6.18
CA SER A 64 -0.18 0.17 -4.81
C SER A 64 -1.24 -0.94 -4.69
N ALA A 65 -0.97 -1.96 -3.86
CA ALA A 65 -1.97 -2.97 -3.50
C ALA A 65 -3.19 -2.34 -2.83
N LYS A 66 -2.94 -1.28 -2.07
CA LYS A 66 -3.97 -0.49 -1.37
C LYS A 66 -4.67 0.43 -2.36
N LYS A 67 -6.00 0.45 -2.31
CA LYS A 67 -6.82 1.41 -3.04
C LYS A 67 -6.42 2.84 -2.69
N VAL A 68 -6.43 3.71 -3.70
CA VAL A 68 -6.26 5.15 -3.54
C VAL A 68 -7.62 5.80 -3.32
N ARG A 69 -7.65 6.95 -2.64
CA ARG A 69 -8.87 7.74 -2.52
C ARG A 69 -9.24 8.32 -3.88
N ARG A 70 -10.53 8.28 -4.22
CA ARG A 70 -11.08 8.98 -5.38
C ARG A 70 -10.92 10.48 -5.20
N ILE A 71 -10.66 11.17 -6.31
CA ILE A 71 -10.67 12.62 -6.36
C ILE A 71 -12.13 13.02 -6.51
N LYS A 72 -12.65 13.82 -5.57
CA LYS A 72 -14.06 14.20 -5.45
C LYS A 72 -14.17 15.72 -5.41
N PHE A 73 -14.53 16.32 -6.54
CA PHE A 73 -14.60 17.78 -6.69
C PHE A 73 -15.85 18.36 -6.00
N ASP A 74 -16.96 17.62 -6.03
CA ASP A 74 -18.22 17.91 -5.34
C ASP A 74 -18.07 18.12 -3.83
N THR A 75 -17.14 17.41 -3.19
CA THR A 75 -16.92 17.49 -1.73
C THR A 75 -15.96 18.59 -1.26
N VAL A 76 -15.47 19.44 -2.17
CA VAL A 76 -14.49 20.49 -1.81
C VAL A 76 -15.15 21.62 -1.04
N PHE A 77 -16.34 22.02 -1.45
CA PHE A 77 -17.10 23.16 -0.93
C PHE A 77 -18.49 22.70 -0.46
N GLY A 78 -19.07 23.39 0.52
CA GLY A 78 -20.40 23.06 1.06
C GLY A 78 -21.56 23.64 0.26
N GLU A 79 -21.33 24.72 -0.49
CA GLU A 79 -22.33 25.42 -1.31
C GLU A 79 -21.80 25.66 -2.72
N GLY A 80 -22.65 25.41 -3.72
CA GLY A 80 -22.33 25.62 -5.13
C GLY A 80 -22.51 27.08 -5.53
N GLY A 81 -21.46 27.67 -6.12
CA GLY A 81 -21.48 29.01 -6.68
C GLY A 81 -20.51 29.13 -7.86
N LEU A 82 -20.63 30.22 -8.61
CA LEU A 82 -19.83 30.45 -9.82
C LEU A 82 -18.32 30.48 -9.51
N GLU A 83 -17.94 31.13 -8.41
CA GLU A 83 -16.54 31.22 -7.96
C GLU A 83 -15.94 29.85 -7.61
N GLN A 84 -16.72 29.00 -6.94
CA GLN A 84 -16.33 27.63 -6.59
C GLN A 84 -16.13 26.78 -7.85
N GLN A 85 -17.02 26.90 -8.83
CA GLN A 85 -16.91 26.18 -10.10
C GLN A 85 -15.66 26.60 -10.89
N VAL A 86 -15.36 27.90 -10.94
CA VAL A 86 -14.13 28.39 -11.58
C VAL A 86 -12.87 27.79 -10.94
N LEU A 87 -12.82 27.72 -9.60
CA LEU A 87 -11.69 27.09 -8.90
C LEU A 87 -11.57 25.59 -9.17
N ILE A 88 -12.71 24.88 -9.21
CA ILE A 88 -12.73 23.45 -9.55
C ILE A 88 -12.21 23.23 -10.98
N ASP A 89 -12.65 24.04 -11.93
CA ASP A 89 -12.21 23.95 -13.33
C ASP A 89 -10.71 24.24 -13.49
N GLU A 90 -10.18 25.21 -12.76
CA GLU A 90 -8.73 25.46 -12.71
C GLU A 90 -7.98 24.26 -12.11
N ALA A 91 -8.46 23.68 -11.02
CA ALA A 91 -7.83 22.52 -10.40
C ALA A 91 -7.86 21.27 -11.32
N LYS A 92 -8.98 21.03 -12.02
CA LYS A 92 -9.10 19.96 -13.02
C LYS A 92 -8.08 20.15 -14.14
N TYR A 93 -7.94 21.36 -14.67
CA TYR A 93 -6.97 21.66 -15.71
C TYR A 93 -5.52 21.47 -15.23
N LEU A 94 -5.20 21.92 -14.02
CA LEU A 94 -3.87 21.70 -13.44
C LEU A 94 -3.56 20.23 -13.25
N LEU A 95 -4.50 19.43 -12.74
CA LEU A 95 -4.32 17.98 -12.62
C LEU A 95 -4.13 17.31 -13.99
N TYR A 96 -4.91 17.69 -14.99
CA TYR A 96 -4.73 17.21 -16.37
C TYR A 96 -3.32 17.53 -16.89
N CYS A 97 -2.85 18.77 -16.68
CA CYS A 97 -1.50 19.17 -17.06
C CYS A 97 -0.41 18.36 -16.34
N LEU A 98 -0.58 18.12 -15.03
CA LEU A 98 0.31 17.30 -14.23
C LEU A 98 0.34 15.83 -14.70
N ILE A 99 -0.80 15.31 -15.16
CA ILE A 99 -0.90 13.95 -15.70
C ILE A 99 -0.19 13.84 -17.05
N TYR A 100 -0.47 14.74 -17.99
CA TYR A 100 -0.06 14.56 -19.39
C TYR A 100 1.25 15.23 -19.79
N PHE A 101 1.70 16.26 -19.05
CA PHE A 101 2.79 17.13 -19.53
C PHE A 101 3.89 17.40 -18.49
N ALA A 102 3.75 16.97 -17.23
CA ALA A 102 4.77 17.23 -16.21
C ALA A 102 6.02 16.31 -16.25
N GLY A 103 5.95 15.18 -16.96
CA GLY A 103 7.10 14.26 -17.16
C GLY A 103 7.79 13.78 -15.87
N GLY A 104 7.04 13.32 -14.86
CA GLY A 104 7.55 13.17 -13.49
C GLY A 104 8.34 11.88 -13.18
N GLY A 105 9.63 11.98 -12.79
CA GLY A 105 10.39 10.94 -12.05
C GLY A 105 11.59 10.31 -12.80
N ARG A 106 12.43 9.50 -12.11
CA ARG A 106 13.60 8.77 -12.69
C ARG A 106 13.26 7.86 -13.90
N VAL A 107 11.97 7.59 -14.12
CA VAL A 107 11.41 6.76 -15.21
C VAL A 107 10.39 7.57 -16.06
N GLY A 108 10.23 8.87 -15.80
CA GLY A 108 9.34 9.77 -16.55
C GLY A 108 7.85 9.76 -16.18
N THR A 109 7.41 8.92 -15.22
CA THR A 109 5.96 8.76 -14.91
C THR A 109 5.47 9.15 -13.50
N LEU A 110 4.44 10.02 -13.42
CA LEU A 110 3.73 10.38 -12.18
C LEU A 110 2.97 9.15 -11.64
N SER A 111 2.98 8.89 -10.33
CA SER A 111 2.17 7.80 -9.75
C SER A 111 0.79 8.30 -9.32
N VAL A 112 -0.23 7.43 -9.36
CA VAL A 112 -1.58 7.75 -8.85
C VAL A 112 -1.56 8.16 -7.37
N THR A 113 -0.65 7.59 -6.57
CA THR A 113 -0.47 7.99 -5.16
C THR A 113 0.06 9.42 -5.06
N THR A 114 1.01 9.81 -5.91
CA THR A 114 1.53 11.18 -6.00
C THR A 114 0.45 12.14 -6.48
N LEU A 115 -0.34 11.76 -7.49
CA LEU A 115 -1.49 12.53 -7.95
C LEU A 115 -2.49 12.79 -6.83
N GLY A 116 -2.82 11.79 -6.01
CA GLY A 116 -3.68 11.95 -4.84
C GLY A 116 -3.10 12.92 -3.78
N GLN A 117 -1.78 12.98 -3.63
CA GLN A 117 -1.13 13.98 -2.77
C GLN A 117 -1.20 15.38 -3.38
N HIS A 118 -1.03 15.51 -4.71
CA HIS A 118 -1.19 16.78 -5.41
C HIS A 118 -2.61 17.31 -5.26
N TRP A 119 -3.61 16.44 -5.45
CA TRP A 119 -5.01 16.77 -5.21
C TRP A 119 -5.26 17.29 -3.79
N LEU A 120 -4.69 16.66 -2.76
CA LEU A 120 -4.86 17.12 -1.39
C LEU A 120 -4.37 18.57 -1.19
N VAL A 121 -3.21 18.91 -1.74
CA VAL A 121 -2.67 20.28 -1.67
C VAL A 121 -3.50 21.25 -2.50
N LEU A 122 -3.90 20.88 -3.72
CA LEU A 122 -4.76 21.71 -4.58
C LEU A 122 -6.13 21.95 -3.96
N ARG A 123 -6.70 20.97 -3.25
CA ARG A 123 -7.93 21.14 -2.48
C ARG A 123 -7.78 22.21 -1.40
N ILE A 124 -6.69 22.18 -0.64
CA ILE A 124 -6.41 23.19 0.40
C ILE A 124 -6.15 24.56 -0.24
N ALA A 125 -5.50 24.60 -1.40
CA ALA A 125 -5.27 25.82 -2.18
C ALA A 125 -6.59 26.45 -2.65
N MET A 126 -7.51 25.67 -3.20
CA MET A 126 -8.85 26.14 -3.59
C MET A 126 -9.63 26.73 -2.41
N GLN A 127 -9.60 26.06 -1.25
CA GLN A 127 -10.24 26.56 -0.03
C GLN A 127 -9.62 27.88 0.44
N PHE A 128 -8.28 27.96 0.46
CA PHE A 128 -7.57 29.19 0.77
C PHE A 128 -7.94 30.34 -0.18
N CYS A 129 -7.99 30.06 -1.48
CA CYS A 129 -8.36 31.02 -2.52
C CYS A 129 -9.76 31.61 -2.31
N LEU A 130 -10.74 30.77 -1.96
CA LEU A 130 -12.11 31.20 -1.65
C LEU A 130 -12.17 32.03 -0.36
N GLU A 131 -11.44 31.62 0.68
CA GLU A 131 -11.38 32.35 1.96
C GLU A 131 -10.86 33.78 1.81
N GLN A 132 -10.05 34.08 0.78
CA GLN A 132 -9.55 35.43 0.54
C GLN A 132 -10.65 36.43 0.22
N ARG A 133 -11.84 35.98 -0.19
CA ARG A 133 -13.02 36.84 -0.42
C ARG A 133 -13.42 37.64 0.82
N GLN A 134 -13.11 37.15 2.02
CA GLN A 134 -13.37 37.85 3.26
C GLN A 134 -12.47 39.10 3.44
N LYS A 135 -11.38 39.21 2.67
CA LYS A 135 -10.45 40.34 2.69
C LYS A 135 -10.89 41.37 1.63
N PRO A 136 -11.38 42.56 2.02
CA PRO A 136 -12.00 43.54 1.11
C PRO A 136 -11.14 43.96 -0.08
N MET A 137 -9.81 43.93 0.07
CA MET A 137 -8.84 44.37 -0.95
C MET A 137 -8.42 43.27 -1.93
N VAL A 138 -8.71 41.99 -1.64
CA VAL A 138 -8.23 40.85 -2.45
C VAL A 138 -9.36 40.23 -3.24
N GLY A 139 -10.52 40.05 -2.62
CA GLY A 139 -11.61 39.26 -3.20
C GLY A 139 -11.24 37.79 -3.37
N THR A 140 -12.02 37.06 -4.16
CA THR A 140 -11.74 35.64 -4.46
C THR A 140 -10.49 35.53 -5.32
N LEU A 141 -9.51 34.76 -4.86
CA LEU A 141 -8.26 34.51 -5.58
C LEU A 141 -8.43 33.33 -6.53
N SER A 142 -7.85 33.36 -7.73
CA SER A 142 -7.74 32.17 -8.59
C SER A 142 -6.50 31.34 -8.23
N LEU A 143 -6.47 30.05 -8.57
CA LEU A 143 -5.27 29.22 -8.45
C LEU A 143 -4.16 29.74 -9.36
N GLN A 144 -4.51 30.29 -10.53
CA GLN A 144 -3.55 31.01 -11.38
C GLN A 144 -2.83 32.11 -10.59
N LYS A 145 -3.57 33.04 -9.97
CA LYS A 145 -2.96 34.14 -9.20
C LYS A 145 -2.15 33.61 -8.02
N LEU A 146 -2.62 32.55 -7.36
CA LEU A 146 -1.89 31.90 -6.27
C LEU A 146 -0.52 31.37 -6.72
N PHE A 147 -0.46 30.72 -7.89
CA PHE A 147 0.77 30.13 -8.40
C PHE A 147 1.66 31.07 -9.22
N THR A 148 1.20 32.30 -9.51
CA THR A 148 1.97 33.34 -10.24
C THR A 148 2.52 34.42 -9.31
N VAL A 149 1.80 34.80 -8.25
CA VAL A 149 2.19 35.92 -7.38
C VAL A 149 2.88 35.41 -6.11
N PRO A 150 4.17 35.72 -5.88
CA PRO A 150 4.93 35.18 -4.75
C PRO A 150 4.31 35.49 -3.37
N VAL A 151 3.71 36.68 -3.22
CA VAL A 151 3.11 37.12 -1.95
C VAL A 151 1.90 36.26 -1.57
N TYR A 152 1.05 35.88 -2.54
CA TYR A 152 -0.10 35.01 -2.27
C TYR A 152 0.34 33.60 -1.92
N LEU A 153 1.35 33.07 -2.62
CA LEU A 153 1.91 31.76 -2.33
C LEU A 153 2.58 31.72 -0.95
N ALA A 154 3.30 32.78 -0.56
CA ALA A 154 3.87 32.92 0.79
C ALA A 154 2.77 32.93 1.87
N ALA A 155 1.67 33.66 1.64
CA ALA A 155 0.53 33.68 2.56
C ALA A 155 -0.11 32.29 2.69
N PHE A 156 -0.27 31.56 1.60
CA PHE A 156 -0.78 30.19 1.59
C PHE A 156 0.10 29.23 2.41
N ILE A 157 1.42 29.27 2.21
CA ILE A 157 2.38 28.45 2.95
C ILE A 157 2.34 28.75 4.45
N ARG A 158 2.15 30.02 4.83
CA ARG A 158 2.09 30.44 6.23
C ARG A 158 0.77 30.07 6.91
N GLU A 159 -0.36 30.22 6.21
CA GLU A 159 -1.70 30.11 6.81
C GLU A 159 -2.24 28.67 6.79
N LYS A 160 -1.76 27.80 5.90
CA LYS A 160 -2.28 26.44 5.73
C LYS A 160 -1.24 25.39 6.06
N LYS A 161 -1.70 24.29 6.67
CA LYS A 161 -0.85 23.13 7.00
C LYS A 161 -0.98 22.05 5.93
N PHE A 162 0.12 21.75 5.27
CA PHE A 162 0.23 20.65 4.30
C PHE A 162 1.72 20.26 4.13
N ALA A 163 2.00 19.20 3.39
CA ALA A 163 3.37 18.76 3.16
C ALA A 163 4.08 19.67 2.13
N HIS A 164 5.02 20.51 2.56
CA HIS A 164 5.74 21.46 1.71
C HIS A 164 6.47 20.80 0.53
N ARG A 165 7.01 19.59 0.73
CA ARG A 165 7.61 18.77 -0.34
C ARG A 165 6.65 18.48 -1.50
N VAL A 166 5.35 18.35 -1.22
CA VAL A 166 4.34 18.07 -2.24
C VAL A 166 4.07 19.34 -3.04
N LEU A 167 3.98 20.50 -2.38
CA LEU A 167 3.87 21.79 -3.06
C LEU A 167 5.09 22.07 -3.94
N SER A 168 6.31 21.82 -3.44
CA SER A 168 7.54 21.92 -4.25
C SER A 168 7.47 21.04 -5.50
N GLY A 169 7.02 19.79 -5.36
CA GLY A 169 6.80 18.89 -6.49
C GLY A 169 5.77 19.41 -7.50
N ILE A 170 4.66 20.00 -7.04
CA ILE A 170 3.65 20.63 -7.91
C ILE A 170 4.26 21.80 -8.67
N LEU A 171 4.96 22.73 -7.99
CA LEU A 171 5.54 23.91 -8.62
C LEU A 171 6.60 23.53 -9.67
N GLN A 172 7.47 22.56 -9.36
CA GLN A 172 8.45 22.05 -10.32
C GLN A 172 7.79 21.38 -11.52
N ALA A 173 6.73 20.61 -11.29
CA ALA A 173 5.96 19.95 -12.34
C ALA A 173 5.27 20.97 -13.25
N LEU A 174 4.60 21.98 -12.69
CA LEU A 174 3.95 23.05 -13.44
C LEU A 174 4.96 23.91 -14.21
N ALA A 175 6.13 24.20 -13.63
CA ALA A 175 7.20 24.90 -14.33
C ALA A 175 7.70 24.13 -15.57
N ARG A 176 7.73 22.78 -15.50
CA ARG A 176 8.05 21.93 -16.67
C ARG A 176 6.95 21.89 -17.72
N VAL A 177 5.68 21.94 -17.30
CA VAL A 177 4.54 22.05 -18.22
C VAL A 177 4.66 23.32 -19.07
N GLY A 178 5.16 24.40 -18.48
CA GLY A 178 5.52 25.63 -19.18
C GLY A 178 4.38 26.64 -19.34
N GLU A 179 4.76 27.90 -19.54
CA GLU A 179 3.84 29.04 -19.63
C GLU A 179 2.92 28.95 -20.84
N GLU A 180 3.40 28.48 -21.99
CA GLU A 180 2.59 28.39 -23.22
C GLU A 180 1.33 27.54 -23.04
N ARG A 181 1.40 26.50 -22.19
CA ARG A 181 0.26 25.61 -21.92
C ARG A 181 -0.57 26.07 -20.74
N LEU A 182 0.06 26.58 -19.69
CA LEU A 182 -0.67 27.08 -18.53
C LEU A 182 -1.37 28.42 -18.82
N GLY A 183 -0.86 29.21 -19.75
CA GLY A 183 -1.28 30.58 -20.03
C GLY A 183 -0.74 31.61 -19.04
N TYR A 184 0.20 31.21 -18.17
CA TYR A 184 0.81 32.07 -17.16
C TYR A 184 2.13 31.52 -16.62
N PRO A 185 3.03 32.38 -16.11
CA PRO A 185 4.27 31.95 -15.48
C PRO A 185 4.00 31.44 -14.05
N VAL A 186 4.71 30.37 -13.67
CA VAL A 186 4.64 29.75 -12.34
C VAL A 186 5.81 30.26 -11.49
N VAL A 187 5.56 30.59 -10.22
CA VAL A 187 6.62 31.05 -9.31
C VAL A 187 7.68 29.96 -9.15
N ASN A 188 8.95 30.38 -9.16
CA ASN A 188 10.08 29.49 -8.93
C ASN A 188 10.02 28.91 -7.49
N PRO A 189 9.94 27.57 -7.33
CA PRO A 189 9.90 26.95 -6.00
C PRO A 189 11.12 27.28 -5.13
N ASN A 190 12.27 27.61 -5.73
CA ASN A 190 13.49 27.98 -5.00
C ASN A 190 13.37 29.32 -4.25
N ASN A 191 12.35 30.12 -4.56
CA ASN A 191 12.10 31.39 -3.86
C ASN A 191 11.50 31.17 -2.45
N PHE A 192 11.17 29.93 -2.10
CA PHE A 192 10.55 29.57 -0.83
C PHE A 192 11.37 28.48 -0.14
N ASP A 193 11.36 28.47 1.19
CA ASP A 193 11.95 27.37 1.97
C ASP A 193 11.01 26.15 1.98
N LEU A 194 10.92 25.49 0.83
CA LEU A 194 10.16 24.25 0.64
C LEU A 194 11.09 23.03 0.69
N LYS A 195 12.23 23.15 1.39
CA LYS A 195 13.28 22.12 1.41
C LYS A 195 12.69 20.76 1.71
N ARG A 196 13.14 19.80 0.92
CA ARG A 196 12.97 18.38 1.22
C ARG A 196 13.94 18.12 2.36
N GLU A 197 13.42 17.78 3.55
CA GLU A 197 14.27 17.14 4.56
C GLU A 197 14.92 15.93 3.89
N ASP A 198 16.25 15.88 3.91
CA ASP A 198 16.98 14.73 3.43
C ASP A 198 16.58 13.55 4.32
N GLY A 199 15.75 12.67 3.76
CA GLY A 199 15.28 11.52 4.49
C GLY A 199 16.44 10.55 4.67
N ASN A 200 16.85 10.31 5.91
CA ASN A 200 17.83 9.29 6.24
C ASN A 200 17.38 7.95 5.66
N GLN A 201 18.30 7.20 5.05
CA GLN A 201 17.97 5.87 4.56
C GLN A 201 17.58 4.95 5.74
N HIS A 202 16.64 4.03 5.54
CA HIS A 202 16.18 3.09 6.58
C HIS A 202 17.33 2.26 7.14
N PRO A 203 17.66 2.22 8.44
CA PRO A 203 18.87 1.54 8.91
C PRO A 203 18.81 0.02 8.74
N VAL A 204 19.98 -0.61 8.69
CA VAL A 204 20.11 -2.08 8.79
C VAL A 204 19.63 -2.52 10.17
N ILE A 205 19.06 -3.71 10.29
CA ILE A 205 18.69 -4.32 11.58
C ILE A 205 19.93 -5.01 12.13
N PRO A 206 20.46 -4.62 13.30
CA PRO A 206 21.60 -5.28 13.95
C PRO A 206 21.42 -6.79 14.05
N THR A 207 22.51 -7.54 13.90
CA THR A 207 22.49 -8.99 13.69
C THR A 207 21.74 -9.71 14.81
N ARG A 208 22.00 -9.33 16.07
CA ARG A 208 21.33 -9.89 17.26
C ARG A 208 19.82 -9.69 17.22
N ILE A 209 19.39 -8.47 16.91
CA ILE A 209 17.98 -8.11 16.78
C ILE A 209 17.35 -8.86 15.60
N TYR A 210 18.06 -8.95 14.48
CA TYR A 210 17.61 -9.64 13.27
C TYR A 210 17.38 -11.13 13.49
N LEU A 211 18.30 -11.82 14.16
CA LEU A 211 18.14 -13.24 14.55
C LEU A 211 16.99 -13.44 15.54
N ASN A 212 16.81 -12.53 16.50
CA ASN A 212 15.66 -12.57 17.41
C ASN A 212 14.33 -12.42 16.66
N PHE A 213 14.25 -11.55 15.65
CA PHE A 213 13.08 -11.45 14.79
C PHE A 213 12.78 -12.78 14.09
N ILE A 214 13.79 -13.44 13.52
CA ILE A 214 13.63 -14.74 12.85
C ILE A 214 13.06 -15.78 13.82
N ASN A 215 13.67 -15.93 15.01
CA ASN A 215 13.25 -16.92 15.99
C ASN A 215 11.83 -16.66 16.52
N ILE A 216 11.52 -15.42 16.90
CA ILE A 216 10.19 -15.08 17.44
C ILE A 216 9.11 -15.25 16.38
N THR A 217 9.35 -14.76 15.15
CA THR A 217 8.36 -14.88 14.08
C THR A 217 8.18 -16.33 13.61
N GLY A 218 9.24 -17.14 13.65
CA GLY A 218 9.16 -18.59 13.43
C GLY A 218 8.26 -19.30 14.45
N ASN A 219 8.50 -19.07 15.75
CA ASN A 219 7.67 -19.66 16.81
C ASN A 219 6.20 -19.23 16.72
N LEU A 220 5.95 -17.95 16.45
CA LEU A 220 4.59 -17.44 16.24
C LEU A 220 3.94 -18.07 15.00
N LEU A 221 4.69 -18.24 13.91
CA LEU A 221 4.19 -18.89 12.70
C LEU A 221 3.86 -20.37 12.96
N ASP A 222 4.67 -21.07 13.74
CA ASP A 222 4.42 -22.46 14.12
C ASP A 222 3.10 -22.60 14.89
N GLN A 223 2.86 -21.71 15.86
CA GLN A 223 1.57 -21.64 16.57
C GLN A 223 0.40 -21.40 15.62
N LEU A 224 0.55 -20.50 14.64
CA LEU A 224 -0.50 -20.23 13.66
C LEU A 224 -0.74 -21.42 12.73
N PHE A 225 0.31 -22.17 12.40
CA PHE A 225 0.24 -23.31 11.51
C PHE A 225 -0.62 -24.45 12.06
N GLU A 226 -0.68 -24.63 13.39
CA GLU A 226 -1.60 -25.59 14.03
C GLU A 226 -3.08 -25.32 13.69
N GLY A 227 -3.43 -24.07 13.34
CA GLY A 227 -4.78 -23.68 12.94
C GLY A 227 -5.09 -23.91 11.46
N VAL A 228 -4.11 -24.30 10.65
CA VAL A 228 -4.31 -24.58 9.22
C VAL A 228 -5.31 -25.74 9.08
N GLY A 229 -6.27 -25.56 8.18
CA GLY A 229 -7.42 -26.47 8.02
C GLY A 229 -8.63 -26.13 8.92
N ARG A 230 -8.44 -25.41 10.03
CA ARG A 230 -9.53 -25.03 10.96
C ARG A 230 -10.00 -23.59 10.78
N PHE A 231 -9.10 -22.68 10.37
CA PHE A 231 -9.41 -21.25 10.19
C PHE A 231 -10.58 -21.00 9.24
N GLU A 232 -10.66 -21.72 8.13
CA GLU A 232 -11.68 -21.48 7.11
C GLU A 232 -13.09 -21.70 7.66
N GLY A 233 -13.33 -22.84 8.32
CA GLY A 233 -14.62 -23.15 8.94
C GLY A 233 -14.96 -22.15 10.05
N PHE A 234 -13.98 -21.84 10.90
CA PHE A 234 -14.16 -20.91 12.02
C PHE A 234 -14.53 -19.49 11.56
N ILE A 235 -13.79 -18.93 10.60
CA ILE A 235 -14.02 -17.58 10.10
C ILE A 235 -15.37 -17.52 9.35
N ALA A 236 -15.72 -18.55 8.58
CA ALA A 236 -16.99 -18.60 7.85
C ALA A 236 -18.22 -18.52 8.77
N CYS A 237 -18.16 -19.06 9.99
CA CYS A 237 -19.25 -18.99 10.95
C CYS A 237 -19.63 -17.55 11.35
N PHE A 238 -18.71 -16.60 11.23
CA PHE A 238 -18.99 -15.18 11.49
C PHE A 238 -19.88 -14.54 10.42
N ALA A 239 -20.30 -15.26 9.37
CA ALA A 239 -21.40 -14.84 8.52
C ALA A 239 -22.66 -14.52 9.35
N ASN A 240 -22.88 -15.28 10.44
CA ASN A 240 -23.91 -15.00 11.44
C ASN A 240 -23.48 -13.89 12.42
N GLU A 241 -24.30 -12.85 12.55
CA GLU A 241 -24.01 -11.68 13.39
C GLU A 241 -23.83 -12.02 14.88
N TYR A 242 -24.46 -13.08 15.37
CA TYR A 242 -24.44 -13.46 16.78
C TYR A 242 -23.37 -14.48 17.14
N TYR A 243 -22.73 -15.11 16.14
CA TYR A 243 -21.63 -16.04 16.39
C TYR A 243 -20.44 -15.30 17.03
N GLY A 244 -19.92 -15.86 18.13
CA GLY A 244 -18.84 -15.30 18.94
C GLY A 244 -19.28 -14.19 19.91
N THR A 245 -20.58 -13.88 20.00
CA THR A 245 -21.10 -12.88 20.95
C THR A 245 -21.51 -13.51 22.27
N ALA A 246 -21.33 -12.78 23.37
CA ALA A 246 -21.69 -13.28 24.71
C ALA A 246 -23.20 -13.57 24.80
N HIS A 247 -23.57 -14.66 25.50
CA HIS A 247 -24.98 -15.05 25.67
C HIS A 247 -25.84 -13.95 26.32
N SER A 248 -25.26 -13.12 27.19
CA SER A 248 -25.94 -11.97 27.79
C SER A 248 -26.38 -10.93 26.74
N TYR A 249 -25.55 -10.68 25.73
CA TYR A 249 -25.87 -9.79 24.62
C TYR A 249 -26.89 -10.42 23.66
N GLN A 250 -26.80 -11.73 23.42
CA GLN A 250 -27.80 -12.44 22.62
C GLN A 250 -29.19 -12.40 23.27
N LYS A 251 -29.25 -12.51 24.60
CA LYS A 251 -30.48 -12.39 25.38
C LYS A 251 -31.11 -11.00 25.27
N SER A 252 -30.33 -9.93 25.33
CA SER A 252 -30.86 -8.55 25.24
C SER A 252 -31.39 -8.18 23.85
N ARG A 253 -30.99 -8.93 22.81
CA ARG A 253 -31.47 -8.76 21.43
C ARG A 253 -32.65 -9.67 21.07
N SER A 254 -33.25 -10.36 22.04
CA SER A 254 -34.47 -11.16 21.88
C SER A 254 -34.41 -12.22 20.77
N LEU A 255 -33.27 -12.92 20.63
CA LEU A 255 -33.05 -14.02 19.67
C LEU A 255 -33.95 -15.26 19.86
N GLY A 256 -34.98 -15.17 20.72
CA GLY A 256 -35.79 -16.29 21.17
C GLY A 256 -35.17 -17.03 22.35
N GLY A 257 -35.67 -18.24 22.59
CA GLY A 257 -35.22 -19.11 23.69
C GLY A 257 -33.78 -19.60 23.50
N LYS A 258 -33.25 -20.29 24.54
CA LYS A 258 -31.86 -20.79 24.57
C LYS A 258 -31.47 -21.66 23.37
N ALA A 259 -32.44 -22.33 22.73
CA ALA A 259 -32.21 -23.18 21.55
C ALA A 259 -31.71 -22.40 20.32
N ASN A 260 -31.96 -21.09 20.25
CA ASN A 260 -31.52 -20.25 19.14
C ASN A 260 -30.16 -19.57 19.40
N TRP A 261 -29.60 -19.73 20.61
CA TRP A 261 -28.34 -19.11 20.96
C TRP A 261 -27.21 -19.67 20.10
N ARG A 262 -26.31 -18.77 19.68
CA ARG A 262 -25.10 -19.13 18.94
C ARG A 262 -23.92 -19.25 19.92
N PRO A 263 -22.91 -20.07 19.60
CA PRO A 263 -21.71 -20.17 20.41
C PRO A 263 -21.10 -18.79 20.71
N ASP A 264 -20.71 -18.58 21.96
CA ASP A 264 -19.86 -17.45 22.33
C ASP A 264 -18.42 -17.66 21.84
N MET A 265 -17.54 -16.67 22.06
CA MET A 265 -16.17 -16.73 21.54
C MET A 265 -15.37 -17.91 22.11
N ALA A 266 -15.55 -18.26 23.39
CA ALA A 266 -14.81 -19.34 24.01
C ALA A 266 -15.27 -20.71 23.49
N GLN A 267 -16.59 -20.88 23.36
CA GLN A 267 -17.17 -22.10 22.78
C GLN A 267 -16.80 -22.23 21.29
N ALA A 268 -16.86 -21.15 20.51
CA ALA A 268 -16.47 -21.15 19.10
C ALA A 268 -15.01 -21.60 18.91
N LEU A 269 -14.08 -21.12 19.74
CA LEU A 269 -12.69 -21.55 19.69
C LEU A 269 -12.53 -23.03 20.04
N LYS A 270 -13.30 -23.54 21.01
CA LYS A 270 -13.28 -24.94 21.41
C LYS A 270 -13.86 -25.85 20.31
N ASP A 271 -15.00 -25.47 19.74
CA ASP A 271 -15.69 -26.23 18.69
C ASP A 271 -14.81 -26.43 17.45
N HIS A 272 -14.00 -25.42 17.12
CA HIS A 272 -13.05 -25.47 16.01
C HIS A 272 -11.65 -25.96 16.39
N SER A 273 -11.41 -26.38 17.64
CA SER A 273 -10.10 -26.80 18.15
C SER A 273 -9.00 -25.75 17.91
N LEU A 274 -9.30 -24.47 18.19
CA LEU A 274 -8.43 -23.32 17.96
C LEU A 274 -7.91 -22.69 19.26
N THR A 275 -8.19 -23.29 20.42
CA THR A 275 -7.80 -22.74 21.72
C THR A 275 -6.28 -22.56 21.90
N SER A 276 -5.46 -23.49 21.40
CA SER A 276 -3.98 -23.35 21.44
C SER A 276 -3.49 -22.19 20.58
N VAL A 277 -4.05 -22.07 19.36
CA VAL A 277 -3.73 -21.04 18.38
C VAL A 277 -4.09 -19.65 18.90
N PHE A 278 -5.28 -19.49 19.49
CA PHE A 278 -5.77 -18.21 20.03
C PHE A 278 -5.35 -17.99 21.50
N SER A 279 -4.06 -18.10 21.75
CA SER A 279 -3.43 -17.85 23.07
C SER A 279 -2.32 -16.81 22.95
N GLY A 280 -1.87 -16.28 24.10
CA GLY A 280 -0.81 -15.28 24.17
C GLY A 280 -1.10 -14.05 23.31
N ASP A 281 -0.23 -13.78 22.34
CA ASP A 281 -0.32 -12.65 21.42
C ASP A 281 -1.56 -12.64 20.51
N PHE A 282 -2.16 -13.82 20.31
CA PHE A 282 -3.36 -14.04 19.49
C PHE A 282 -4.62 -14.28 20.32
N ALA A 283 -4.59 -14.02 21.64
CA ALA A 283 -5.76 -14.16 22.49
C ALA A 283 -6.94 -13.31 21.97
N CYS A 284 -8.10 -13.96 21.81
CA CYS A 284 -9.32 -13.31 21.33
C CYS A 284 -10.47 -13.57 22.31
N PRO A 285 -10.59 -12.80 23.40
CA PRO A 285 -11.62 -13.03 24.42
C PRO A 285 -13.03 -12.69 23.92
N HIS A 286 -13.14 -11.79 22.94
CA HIS A 286 -14.43 -11.31 22.45
C HIS A 286 -14.39 -11.12 20.93
N LYS A 287 -15.55 -11.29 20.28
CA LYS A 287 -15.73 -11.04 18.83
C LYS A 287 -15.15 -9.70 18.36
N ARG A 288 -15.29 -8.63 19.15
CA ARG A 288 -14.76 -7.29 18.81
C ARG A 288 -13.25 -7.26 18.57
N ASN A 289 -12.51 -8.22 19.14
CA ASN A 289 -11.06 -8.33 19.00
C ASN A 289 -10.65 -9.14 17.77
N LEU A 290 -11.57 -9.91 17.16
CA LEU A 290 -11.27 -10.86 16.10
C LEU A 290 -10.61 -10.19 14.89
N GLN A 291 -11.14 -9.05 14.43
CA GLN A 291 -10.54 -8.29 13.33
C GLN A 291 -9.06 -7.96 13.63
N ALA A 292 -8.77 -7.45 14.84
CA ALA A 292 -7.42 -7.09 15.23
C ALA A 292 -6.50 -8.32 15.35
N VAL A 293 -7.01 -9.43 15.85
CA VAL A 293 -6.26 -10.69 15.97
C VAL A 293 -5.94 -11.26 14.59
N LEU A 294 -6.91 -11.32 13.66
CA LEU A 294 -6.66 -11.75 12.29
C LEU A 294 -5.64 -10.85 11.57
N LEU A 295 -5.68 -9.54 11.80
CA LEU A 295 -4.65 -8.62 11.30
C LEU A 295 -3.26 -8.96 11.86
N LYS A 296 -3.15 -9.29 13.15
CA LYS A 296 -1.87 -9.71 13.75
C LYS A 296 -1.37 -11.02 13.15
N MET A 297 -2.25 -12.00 12.93
CA MET A 297 -1.90 -13.28 12.31
C MET A 297 -1.37 -13.07 10.88
N GLN A 298 -2.08 -12.28 10.08
CA GLN A 298 -1.62 -11.90 8.73
C GLN A 298 -0.32 -11.10 8.75
N TYR A 299 -0.11 -10.25 9.77
CA TYR A 299 1.13 -9.49 9.93
C TYR A 299 2.33 -10.40 10.21
N VAL A 300 2.17 -11.45 11.03
CA VAL A 300 3.24 -12.44 11.27
C VAL A 300 3.60 -13.16 9.97
N ALA A 301 2.60 -13.68 9.23
CA ALA A 301 2.83 -14.32 7.93
C ALA A 301 3.54 -13.37 6.95
N LYS A 302 3.09 -12.11 6.84
CA LYS A 302 3.74 -11.07 6.02
C LYS A 302 5.19 -10.81 6.45
N THR A 303 5.45 -10.80 7.76
CA THR A 303 6.78 -10.51 8.32
C THR A 303 7.77 -11.63 7.98
N VAL A 304 7.35 -12.89 8.09
CA VAL A 304 8.16 -14.04 7.67
C VAL A 304 8.46 -13.97 6.17
N ILE A 305 7.45 -13.69 5.33
CA ILE A 305 7.68 -13.53 3.88
C ILE A 305 8.72 -12.43 3.63
N HIS A 306 8.62 -11.28 4.29
CA HIS A 306 9.61 -10.20 4.13
C HIS A 306 11.02 -10.58 4.58
N LEU A 307 11.13 -11.25 5.73
CA LEU A 307 12.41 -11.66 6.33
C LEU A 307 13.23 -12.51 5.37
N TYR A 308 12.59 -13.49 4.71
CA TYR A 308 13.27 -14.48 3.87
C TYR A 308 13.37 -14.08 2.39
N THR A 309 12.49 -13.22 1.89
CA THR A 309 12.48 -12.84 0.45
C THR A 309 13.09 -11.48 0.16
N GLY A 310 13.10 -10.53 1.11
CA GLY A 310 13.52 -9.15 0.85
C GLY A 310 12.63 -8.38 -0.13
N MET A 311 11.42 -8.87 -0.41
CA MET A 311 10.44 -8.21 -1.28
C MET A 311 10.08 -6.80 -0.77
N ARG A 312 9.77 -5.87 -1.68
CA ARG A 312 9.21 -4.56 -1.29
C ARG A 312 7.86 -4.76 -0.59
N ASP A 313 7.49 -3.85 0.32
CA ASP A 313 6.19 -3.90 1.02
C ASP A 313 5.01 -4.09 0.04
N GLN A 314 5.00 -3.30 -1.02
CA GLN A 314 3.93 -3.38 -2.02
C GLN A 314 4.02 -4.63 -2.91
N GLU A 315 5.17 -5.28 -3.04
CA GLU A 315 5.27 -6.58 -3.75
C GLU A 315 4.66 -7.69 -2.89
N VAL A 316 4.91 -7.72 -1.58
CA VAL A 316 4.30 -8.70 -0.66
C VAL A 316 2.79 -8.50 -0.56
N MET A 317 2.33 -7.25 -0.49
CA MET A 317 0.90 -6.96 -0.43
C MET A 317 0.13 -7.31 -1.72
N ARG A 318 0.82 -7.56 -2.84
CA ARG A 318 0.22 -7.97 -4.13
C ARG A 318 0.35 -9.47 -4.43
N ILE A 319 0.88 -10.26 -3.49
CA ILE A 319 0.97 -11.70 -3.68
C ILE A 319 -0.46 -12.24 -3.90
N PRO A 320 -0.73 -12.95 -5.01
CA PRO A 320 -2.04 -13.56 -5.27
C PRO A 320 -2.26 -14.77 -4.36
N TYR A 321 -3.49 -15.25 -4.27
CA TYR A 321 -3.83 -16.43 -3.49
C TYR A 321 -3.06 -17.67 -3.98
N ASN A 322 -3.04 -17.91 -5.29
CA ASN A 322 -2.30 -18.99 -5.94
C ASN A 322 -0.88 -18.53 -6.31
N CYS A 323 -0.03 -18.30 -5.30
CA CYS A 323 1.31 -17.70 -5.51
C CYS A 323 2.49 -18.66 -5.42
N LEU A 324 2.28 -19.90 -4.98
CA LEU A 324 3.34 -20.90 -4.89
C LEU A 324 3.36 -21.75 -6.16
N SER A 325 4.54 -21.88 -6.75
CA SER A 325 4.79 -22.81 -7.85
C SER A 325 6.03 -23.64 -7.55
N ALA A 326 6.01 -24.93 -7.88
CA ALA A 326 7.19 -25.78 -7.77
C ALA A 326 7.98 -25.71 -9.07
N GLN A 327 9.21 -25.19 -9.03
CA GLN A 327 10.11 -25.18 -10.19
C GLN A 327 11.15 -26.29 -10.07
N ILE A 328 11.29 -27.09 -11.13
CA ILE A 328 12.29 -28.16 -11.20
C ILE A 328 13.64 -27.51 -11.52
N VAL A 329 14.55 -27.47 -10.55
CA VAL A 329 15.90 -26.90 -10.70
C VAL A 329 16.87 -27.92 -11.30
N ARG A 330 16.70 -29.20 -10.96
CA ARG A 330 17.47 -30.31 -11.54
C ARG A 330 16.52 -31.36 -12.06
N LYS A 331 16.56 -31.63 -13.37
CA LYS A 331 15.79 -32.71 -13.99
C LYS A 331 16.24 -34.06 -13.44
N ALA A 332 15.33 -35.02 -13.41
CA ALA A 332 15.64 -36.38 -13.00
C ALA A 332 16.76 -36.94 -13.89
N VAL A 333 17.81 -37.51 -13.28
CA VAL A 333 18.84 -38.24 -14.03
C VAL A 333 18.28 -39.63 -14.29
N VAL A 334 18.02 -39.94 -15.55
CA VAL A 334 17.59 -41.25 -16.01
C VAL A 334 18.81 -41.90 -16.68
N ASP A 335 19.08 -43.16 -16.38
CA ASP A 335 20.13 -43.90 -17.09
C ASP A 335 19.66 -44.43 -18.45
N ASP A 336 20.60 -44.99 -19.22
CA ASP A 336 20.37 -45.51 -20.58
C ASP A 336 19.37 -46.69 -20.62
N GLN A 337 18.95 -47.19 -19.45
CA GLN A 337 17.96 -48.26 -19.29
C GLN A 337 16.60 -47.74 -18.80
N GLY A 338 16.40 -46.41 -18.70
CA GLY A 338 15.14 -45.80 -18.31
C GLY A 338 14.88 -45.76 -16.80
N VAL A 339 15.87 -46.11 -15.96
CA VAL A 339 15.73 -46.13 -14.50
C VAL A 339 16.09 -44.75 -13.93
N LYS A 340 15.16 -44.15 -13.17
CA LYS A 340 15.37 -42.86 -12.49
C LYS A 340 16.36 -43.04 -11.33
N ARG A 341 17.60 -42.57 -11.49
CA ARG A 341 18.64 -42.63 -10.46
C ARG A 341 18.54 -41.51 -9.44
N ASP A 342 18.21 -40.30 -9.89
CA ASP A 342 17.98 -39.14 -9.01
C ASP A 342 16.57 -38.55 -9.21
N ARG A 343 15.91 -38.23 -8.09
CA ARG A 343 14.63 -37.50 -8.10
C ARG A 343 14.86 -36.06 -8.56
N PRO A 344 13.90 -35.44 -9.26
CA PRO A 344 14.00 -34.04 -9.61
C PRO A 344 14.06 -33.19 -8.33
N GLN A 345 15.00 -32.26 -8.26
CA GLN A 345 15.05 -31.29 -7.17
C GLN A 345 14.13 -30.13 -7.53
N THR A 346 13.11 -29.92 -6.71
CA THR A 346 12.15 -28.82 -6.86
C THR A 346 12.37 -27.77 -5.80
N VAL A 347 12.26 -26.52 -6.20
CA VAL A 347 12.27 -25.36 -5.32
C VAL A 347 10.92 -24.68 -5.41
N SER A 348 10.36 -24.30 -4.26
CA SER A 348 9.17 -23.48 -4.22
C SER A 348 9.52 -22.05 -4.60
N VAL A 349 8.77 -21.51 -5.55
CA VAL A 349 8.89 -20.15 -6.04
C VAL A 349 7.62 -19.39 -5.70
N LEU A 350 7.80 -18.26 -5.05
CA LEU A 350 6.75 -17.30 -4.73
C LEU A 350 6.65 -16.29 -5.88
N SER A 351 5.52 -16.32 -6.58
CA SER A 351 5.20 -15.34 -7.62
C SER A 351 4.50 -14.12 -7.03
N THR A 352 4.90 -12.92 -7.45
CA THR A 352 4.14 -11.69 -7.23
C THR A 352 3.86 -11.00 -8.56
N THR A 353 2.68 -10.43 -8.71
CA THR A 353 2.35 -9.62 -9.88
C THR A 353 2.74 -8.17 -9.61
N THR A 354 3.62 -7.62 -10.44
CA THR A 354 3.91 -6.18 -10.41
C THR A 354 3.21 -5.45 -11.57
N LYS A 355 2.56 -4.35 -11.16
CA LYS A 355 1.97 -3.23 -11.93
C LYS A 355 0.54 -3.43 -12.47
N PHE A 356 -0.42 -2.67 -11.92
CA PHE A 356 -1.77 -2.38 -12.44
C PHE A 356 -2.75 -3.58 -12.57
N THR A 357 -4.04 -3.29 -12.51
CA THR A 357 -5.11 -4.23 -12.88
C THR A 357 -5.09 -4.35 -14.40
N GLY A 358 -4.17 -5.10 -14.99
CA GLY A 358 -4.06 -5.22 -16.46
C GLY A 358 -2.65 -5.44 -17.00
N TYR A 359 -1.63 -5.38 -16.14
CA TYR A 359 -0.26 -5.71 -16.50
C TYR A 359 0.29 -6.72 -15.50
N LYS A 360 0.97 -7.77 -15.98
CA LYS A 360 1.61 -8.77 -15.12
C LYS A 360 3.08 -8.83 -15.51
N LYS A 361 3.95 -8.08 -14.80
CA LYS A 361 5.35 -8.50 -14.70
C LYS A 361 5.46 -9.38 -13.47
N GLU A 362 5.60 -10.67 -13.73
CA GLU A 362 5.77 -11.68 -12.69
C GLU A 362 7.18 -11.58 -12.13
N GLY A 363 7.26 -11.32 -10.82
CA GLY A 363 8.48 -11.49 -10.05
C GLY A 363 8.47 -12.85 -9.38
N ALA A 364 9.56 -13.60 -9.50
CA ALA A 364 9.75 -14.89 -8.87
C ALA A 364 10.77 -14.78 -7.73
N TRP A 365 10.42 -15.27 -6.55
CA TRP A 365 11.28 -15.28 -5.37
C TRP A 365 11.45 -16.70 -4.85
N PHE A 366 12.64 -17.00 -4.32
CA PHE A 366 12.87 -18.26 -3.61
C PHE A 366 11.98 -18.32 -2.35
N ALA A 367 11.23 -19.41 -2.18
CA ALA A 367 10.35 -19.63 -1.04
C ALA A 367 10.86 -20.82 -0.20
N PRO A 368 11.64 -20.57 0.87
CA PRO A 368 12.02 -21.62 1.80
C PRO A 368 10.80 -22.14 2.57
N GLY A 369 10.98 -23.23 3.33
CA GLY A 369 9.88 -23.92 4.04
C GLY A 369 9.07 -23.00 4.95
N GLU A 370 9.72 -22.02 5.57
CA GLU A 370 9.12 -21.00 6.42
C GLU A 370 8.20 -20.06 5.63
N VAL A 371 8.60 -19.70 4.40
CA VAL A 371 7.77 -18.88 3.50
C VAL A 371 6.57 -19.68 3.00
N VAL A 372 6.77 -20.95 2.63
CA VAL A 372 5.66 -21.85 2.25
C VAL A 372 4.65 -21.95 3.39
N LYS A 373 5.14 -22.21 4.61
CA LYS A 373 4.32 -22.27 5.83
C LYS A 373 3.55 -20.96 6.09
N ALA A 374 4.20 -19.82 5.93
CA ALA A 374 3.58 -18.50 6.07
C ALA A 374 2.46 -18.28 5.03
N VAL A 375 2.69 -18.69 3.78
CA VAL A 375 1.68 -18.61 2.72
C VAL A 375 0.50 -19.52 3.04
N GLU A 376 0.71 -20.75 3.49
CA GLU A 376 -0.38 -21.69 3.84
C GLU A 376 -1.28 -21.15 4.96
N VAL A 377 -0.68 -20.55 6.00
CA VAL A 377 -1.44 -19.86 7.06
C VAL A 377 -2.26 -18.70 6.48
N ALA A 378 -1.64 -17.85 5.67
CA ALA A 378 -2.32 -16.72 5.07
C ALA A 378 -3.45 -17.16 4.11
N GLN A 379 -3.24 -18.22 3.32
CA GLN A 379 -4.25 -18.84 2.46
C GLN A 379 -5.42 -19.38 3.29
N ALA A 380 -5.18 -20.06 4.41
CA ALA A 380 -6.25 -20.58 5.26
C ALA A 380 -7.14 -19.47 5.83
N ILE A 381 -6.55 -18.35 6.26
CA ILE A 381 -7.30 -17.16 6.69
C ILE A 381 -8.04 -16.54 5.50
N CYS A 382 -7.39 -16.43 4.34
CA CYS A 382 -7.96 -15.86 3.12
C CYS A 382 -9.22 -16.64 2.68
N ARG A 383 -9.19 -17.98 2.66
CA ARG A 383 -10.37 -18.82 2.34
C ARG A 383 -11.56 -18.51 3.24
N GLY A 384 -11.32 -18.35 4.54
CA GLY A 384 -12.37 -17.98 5.50
C GLY A 384 -12.96 -16.61 5.22
N LEU A 385 -12.11 -15.60 4.95
CA LEU A 385 -12.55 -14.24 4.64
C LEU A 385 -13.25 -14.15 3.28
N ALA A 386 -12.79 -14.91 2.27
CA ALA A 386 -13.38 -14.96 0.93
C ALA A 386 -14.85 -15.40 0.98
N LYS A 387 -15.19 -16.38 1.83
CA LYS A 387 -16.58 -16.80 2.07
C LYS A 387 -17.45 -15.68 2.63
N LEU A 388 -16.90 -14.83 3.50
CA LEU A 388 -17.63 -13.69 4.07
C LEU A 388 -17.80 -12.55 3.07
N TYR A 389 -16.80 -12.33 2.21
CA TYR A 389 -16.85 -11.36 1.12
C TYR A 389 -17.63 -11.85 -0.11
N GLN A 390 -17.96 -13.14 -0.17
CA GLN A 390 -18.62 -13.78 -1.32
C GLN A 390 -17.81 -13.63 -2.62
N ILE A 391 -16.50 -13.84 -2.53
CA ILE A 391 -15.59 -13.80 -3.69
C ILE A 391 -14.97 -15.16 -3.97
N GLU A 392 -14.63 -15.39 -5.24
CA GLU A 392 -13.91 -16.59 -5.66
C GLU A 392 -12.40 -16.45 -5.42
N LEU A 393 -11.72 -17.59 -5.29
CA LEU A 393 -10.28 -17.67 -5.07
C LEU A 393 -9.55 -17.82 -6.42
N ASP A 394 -9.72 -16.83 -7.27
CA ASP A 394 -9.08 -16.75 -8.58
C ASP A 394 -7.65 -16.18 -8.50
N GLU A 395 -6.99 -16.01 -9.65
CA GLU A 395 -5.67 -15.39 -9.73
C GLU A 395 -5.62 -13.92 -9.27
N ARG A 396 -6.77 -13.25 -9.22
CA ARG A 396 -6.89 -11.83 -8.85
C ARG A 396 -7.09 -11.66 -7.35
N CYS A 397 -7.52 -12.71 -6.66
CA CYS A 397 -7.72 -12.71 -5.22
C CYS A 397 -6.37 -12.54 -4.50
N PRO A 398 -6.20 -11.50 -3.65
CA PRO A 398 -4.96 -11.29 -2.93
C PRO A 398 -4.82 -12.32 -1.79
N LEU A 399 -3.58 -12.69 -1.48
CA LEU A 399 -3.27 -13.56 -0.34
C LEU A 399 -3.72 -12.95 1.00
N PHE A 400 -3.62 -11.62 1.13
CA PHE A 400 -3.99 -10.89 2.35
C PHE A 400 -5.30 -10.11 2.16
N LEU A 401 -6.43 -10.74 2.44
CA LEU A 401 -7.73 -10.05 2.50
C LEU A 401 -7.90 -9.25 3.79
N ASN A 402 -8.54 -8.09 3.71
CA ASN A 402 -8.83 -7.24 4.87
C ASN A 402 -9.86 -7.91 5.81
N PRO A 403 -9.56 -8.15 7.10
CA PRO A 403 -10.51 -8.74 8.03
C PRO A 403 -11.57 -7.76 8.55
N ALA A 404 -11.72 -6.57 7.97
CA ALA A 404 -12.76 -5.60 8.35
C ALA A 404 -14.19 -6.17 8.32
N ILE A 405 -14.44 -7.20 7.51
CA ILE A 405 -15.75 -7.87 7.39
C ILE A 405 -16.18 -8.63 8.66
N VAL A 406 -15.25 -9.00 9.55
CA VAL A 406 -15.58 -9.64 10.84
C VAL A 406 -15.69 -8.66 12.01
N GLY A 407 -15.40 -7.39 11.78
CA GLY A 407 -15.38 -6.35 12.80
C GLY A 407 -16.60 -5.41 12.76
N TYR A 408 -16.49 -4.29 13.48
CA TYR A 408 -17.55 -3.27 13.55
C TYR A 408 -17.82 -2.58 12.21
N THR A 409 -16.83 -2.55 11.33
CA THR A 409 -16.90 -1.91 10.00
C THR A 409 -17.43 -2.86 8.92
N ARG A 410 -18.07 -3.97 9.28
CA ARG A 410 -18.55 -4.99 8.32
C ARG A 410 -19.40 -4.39 7.20
N ASN A 411 -20.31 -3.48 7.53
CA ASN A 411 -21.26 -2.90 6.56
C ASN A 411 -20.59 -1.96 5.53
N SER A 412 -19.37 -1.50 5.80
CA SER A 412 -18.56 -0.68 4.89
C SER A 412 -17.26 -1.38 4.47
N ALA A 413 -17.15 -2.68 4.74
CA ALA A 413 -15.95 -3.44 4.43
C ALA A 413 -15.90 -3.72 2.92
N GLU A 414 -14.92 -3.13 2.25
CA GLU A 414 -14.63 -3.45 0.86
C GLU A 414 -13.63 -4.60 0.74
N VAL A 415 -13.73 -5.34 -0.36
CA VAL A 415 -12.70 -6.31 -0.77
C VAL A 415 -11.41 -5.54 -1.08
N GLY A 416 -10.33 -5.94 -0.44
CA GLY A 416 -9.02 -5.33 -0.60
C GLY A 416 -8.02 -5.84 0.42
N VAL A 417 -6.83 -5.25 0.41
CA VAL A 417 -5.73 -5.62 1.30
C VAL A 417 -5.72 -4.78 2.58
N PRO A 418 -5.32 -5.36 3.73
CA PRO A 418 -5.25 -4.62 4.98
C PRO A 418 -4.14 -3.56 5.00
N ALA A 419 -4.33 -2.56 5.85
CA ALA A 419 -3.29 -1.61 6.19
C ALA A 419 -2.56 -2.06 7.46
N PHE A 420 -1.42 -2.71 7.31
CA PHE A 420 -0.52 -2.97 8.43
C PHE A 420 0.18 -1.68 8.84
N LYS A 421 -0.43 -0.89 9.74
CA LYS A 421 0.13 0.36 10.25
C LYS A 421 0.22 0.36 11.77
N GLY A 422 1.39 0.79 12.26
CA GLY A 422 1.62 1.16 13.65
C GLY A 422 2.05 0.00 14.55
N ARG A 423 2.72 0.34 15.65
CA ARG A 423 3.19 -0.60 16.68
C ARG A 423 2.07 -1.49 17.22
N ALA A 424 0.81 -1.05 17.16
CA ALA A 424 -0.38 -1.79 17.62
C ALA A 424 -0.51 -3.21 17.03
N LEU A 425 0.04 -3.44 15.83
CA LEU A 425 0.02 -4.75 15.16
C LEU A 425 1.24 -5.61 15.48
N GLU A 426 2.33 -5.01 15.97
CA GLU A 426 3.46 -5.77 16.50
C GLU A 426 2.99 -6.55 17.73
N THR A 427 3.37 -7.82 17.76
CA THR A 427 3.14 -8.71 18.89
C THR A 427 3.94 -8.21 20.09
N SER A 428 3.47 -8.53 21.29
CA SER A 428 4.17 -8.18 22.54
C SER A 428 5.60 -8.73 22.54
N ALA A 429 5.79 -9.94 22.00
CA ALA A 429 7.09 -10.56 21.82
C ALA A 429 8.05 -9.72 20.95
N LEU A 430 7.57 -9.14 19.85
CA LEU A 430 8.41 -8.29 18.99
C LEU A 430 8.76 -6.95 19.66
N ARG A 431 7.82 -6.38 20.41
CA ARG A 431 8.07 -5.12 21.16
C ARG A 431 9.02 -5.29 22.33
N ALA A 432 9.21 -6.52 22.82
CA ALA A 432 10.12 -6.82 23.91
C ALA A 432 11.60 -6.82 23.46
N ILE A 433 11.89 -6.71 22.16
CA ILE A 433 13.26 -6.61 21.67
C ILE A 433 13.79 -5.18 21.91
N LEU A 434 14.60 -5.04 22.96
CA LEU A 434 15.23 -3.77 23.33
C LEU A 434 16.60 -3.62 22.67
N ILE A 435 16.96 -2.36 22.39
CA ILE A 435 18.26 -1.99 21.84
C ILE A 435 19.33 -2.05 22.93
N HIS A 436 20.45 -2.70 22.62
CA HIS A 436 21.63 -2.81 23.47
C HIS A 436 22.77 -1.93 22.93
N PRO A 437 23.80 -1.61 23.75
CA PRO A 437 24.96 -0.84 23.30
C PRO A 437 25.69 -1.45 22.10
N GLU A 438 25.77 -2.78 22.03
CA GLU A 438 26.44 -3.50 20.93
C GLU A 438 25.69 -3.33 19.60
N ASP A 439 24.36 -3.21 19.65
CA ASP A 439 23.54 -2.98 18.45
C ASP A 439 23.79 -1.57 17.88
N LEU A 440 23.95 -0.56 18.74
CA LEU A 440 24.31 0.80 18.32
C LEU A 440 25.70 0.86 17.71
N GLN A 441 26.65 0.12 18.29
CA GLN A 441 27.99 0.00 17.72
C GLN A 441 27.90 -0.61 16.31
N GLU A 442 27.16 -1.70 16.10
CA GLU A 442 26.97 -2.29 14.77
C GLU A 442 26.33 -1.30 13.78
N LEU A 443 25.33 -0.53 14.21
CA LEU A 443 24.71 0.51 13.37
C LEU A 443 25.72 1.57 12.91
N ALA A 444 26.51 2.10 13.83
CA ALA A 444 27.54 3.09 13.52
C ALA A 444 28.60 2.56 12.54
N HIS A 445 28.92 1.26 12.61
CA HIS A 445 29.81 0.62 11.62
C HIS A 445 29.14 0.41 10.26
N SER A 446 27.83 0.13 10.24
CA SER A 446 27.07 -0.11 9.00
C SER A 446 26.80 1.15 8.17
N ASP A 447 26.68 2.32 8.82
CA ASP A 447 26.46 3.61 8.17
C ASP A 447 27.23 4.72 8.91
N PRO A 448 28.55 4.87 8.64
CA PRO A 448 29.41 5.82 9.35
C PRO A 448 29.03 7.30 9.16
N SER A 449 28.15 7.60 8.18
CA SER A 449 27.69 8.96 7.89
C SER A 449 26.55 9.42 8.79
N ARG A 450 25.90 8.47 9.49
CA ARG A 450 24.73 8.72 10.32
C ARG A 450 25.06 8.57 11.79
N ASP A 451 24.71 9.59 12.57
CA ASP A 451 24.93 9.59 14.01
C ASP A 451 23.73 8.99 14.76
N PHE A 452 23.72 7.66 14.89
CA PHE A 452 22.68 6.94 15.60
C PHE A 452 22.65 7.23 17.12
N TYR A 453 23.74 7.72 17.70
CA TYR A 453 23.79 8.00 19.14
C TYR A 453 22.93 9.20 19.53
N ASN A 454 22.73 10.13 18.61
CA ASN A 454 21.90 11.33 18.80
C ASN A 454 20.43 11.15 18.35
N GLU A 455 20.05 9.96 17.88
CA GLU A 455 18.68 9.66 17.46
C GLU A 455 17.89 8.98 18.60
N PRO A 456 16.84 9.62 19.15
CA PRO A 456 16.14 9.11 20.34
C PRO A 456 15.39 7.80 20.09
N GLU A 457 15.03 7.51 18.84
CA GLU A 457 14.37 6.25 18.46
C GLU A 457 15.30 5.03 18.51
N PHE A 458 16.62 5.24 18.51
CA PHE A 458 17.64 4.17 18.61
C PHE A 458 18.33 4.12 19.98
N ALA A 459 17.86 4.89 20.96
CA ALA A 459 18.46 4.90 22.29
C ALA A 459 18.42 3.52 22.95
N VAL A 460 19.48 3.19 23.70
CA VAL A 460 19.59 1.93 24.45
C VAL A 460 18.40 1.77 25.41
N GLY A 461 17.84 0.56 25.46
CA GLY A 461 16.67 0.23 26.26
C GLY A 461 15.33 0.59 25.59
N GLN A 462 15.33 1.24 24.43
CA GLN A 462 14.11 1.44 23.64
C GLN A 462 13.79 0.19 22.80
N PRO A 463 12.50 -0.09 22.53
CA PRO A 463 12.10 -1.10 21.56
C PRO A 463 12.61 -0.77 20.15
N TRP A 464 13.07 -1.77 19.41
CA TRP A 464 13.54 -1.58 18.03
C TRP A 464 12.43 -0.96 17.13
N PRO A 465 12.68 0.18 16.45
CA PRO A 465 11.68 0.84 15.60
C PRO A 465 11.57 0.13 14.24
N LEU A 466 10.95 -1.04 14.22
CA LEU A 466 10.86 -1.89 13.04
C LEU A 466 10.07 -1.23 11.89
N THR A 467 10.64 -1.22 10.69
CA THR A 467 9.90 -0.89 9.45
C THR A 467 10.14 -1.96 8.38
N SER A 468 9.14 -2.22 7.52
CA SER A 468 9.24 -3.29 6.52
C SER A 468 10.40 -3.13 5.54
N HIS A 469 10.87 -1.90 5.29
CA HIS A 469 12.03 -1.67 4.42
C HIS A 469 13.36 -2.13 5.03
N GLN A 470 13.45 -2.21 6.36
CA GLN A 470 14.67 -2.66 7.03
C GLN A 470 14.97 -4.13 6.72
N PHE A 471 13.97 -5.00 6.56
CA PHE A 471 14.20 -6.40 6.20
C PHE A 471 14.94 -6.54 4.87
N ARG A 472 14.48 -5.82 3.84
CA ARG A 472 15.16 -5.81 2.53
C ARG A 472 16.58 -5.25 2.62
N ARG A 473 16.79 -4.13 3.32
CA ARG A 473 18.14 -3.53 3.45
C ARG A 473 19.08 -4.44 4.21
N SER A 474 18.61 -5.09 5.28
CA SER A 474 19.40 -6.00 6.10
C SER A 474 19.76 -7.27 5.35
N LEU A 475 18.79 -7.89 4.66
CA LEU A 475 19.06 -9.05 3.82
C LEU A 475 20.09 -8.73 2.73
N ALA A 476 19.98 -7.56 2.10
CA ALA A 476 20.95 -7.12 1.10
C ALA A 476 22.35 -6.90 1.72
N PHE A 477 22.42 -6.16 2.83
CA PHE A 477 23.66 -5.85 3.52
C PHE A 477 24.39 -7.11 4.00
N TYR A 478 23.72 -7.99 4.75
CA TYR A 478 24.33 -9.23 5.24
C TYR A 478 24.56 -10.24 4.12
N GLY A 479 23.70 -10.27 3.10
CA GLY A 479 23.89 -11.07 1.90
C GLY A 479 25.20 -10.71 1.18
N SER A 480 25.46 -9.41 0.96
CA SER A 480 26.72 -8.95 0.36
C SER A 480 27.93 -9.22 1.26
N SER A 481 27.78 -9.06 2.57
CA SER A 481 28.88 -9.26 3.53
C SER A 481 29.24 -10.73 3.75
N SER A 482 28.32 -11.66 3.45
CA SER A 482 28.53 -13.11 3.60
C SER A 482 29.38 -13.74 2.49
N GLY A 483 29.70 -13.01 1.42
CA GLY A 483 30.45 -13.52 0.27
C GLY A 483 29.68 -14.48 -0.64
N PHE A 484 28.44 -14.86 -0.29
CA PHE A 484 27.58 -15.74 -1.11
C PHE A 484 26.82 -15.01 -2.23
N VAL A 485 26.69 -13.68 -2.14
CA VAL A 485 26.02 -12.85 -3.15
C VAL A 485 27.07 -12.01 -3.89
N LEU A 486 27.40 -12.40 -5.12
CA LEU A 486 28.18 -11.56 -6.03
C LEU A 486 27.39 -10.28 -6.33
N LEU A 487 28.02 -9.11 -6.15
CA LEU A 487 27.47 -7.77 -6.38
C LEU A 487 26.69 -7.61 -7.71
N ALA A 488 26.99 -8.43 -8.71
CA ALA A 488 26.33 -8.47 -10.02
C ALA A 488 24.82 -8.82 -9.98
N LEU A 489 24.31 -9.41 -8.90
CA LEU A 489 22.88 -9.74 -8.77
C LEU A 489 22.02 -8.61 -8.17
N MET A 490 22.64 -7.54 -7.66
CA MET A 490 21.92 -6.41 -7.02
C MET A 490 21.70 -5.20 -7.93
N GLU A 491 22.29 -5.20 -9.12
CA GLU A 491 22.04 -4.22 -10.17
C GLU A 491 21.05 -4.78 -11.21
N ASN A 492 19.75 -4.74 -10.91
CA ASN A 492 18.67 -4.77 -11.92
C ASN A 492 17.36 -4.18 -11.37
#